data_AF-A0A7X6STB4-F1
#
_entry.id   AF-A0A7X6STB4-F1
#
_cell.length_a   1.000
_cell.length_b   1.000
_cell.length_c   1.000
_cell.angle_alpha   90.00
_cell.angle_beta   90.00
_cell.angle_gamma   90.00
#
_symmetry.space_group_name_H-M   'P 1'
#
loop_
_entity.id
_entity.type
_entity.pdbx_description
1 polymer ?
#
loop_
_entity_poly.entity_id
_entity_poly.type
_entity_poly.pdbx_seq_one_letter_code
_entity_poly.pdbx_strand_id
1 'polypeptide(L)'
;MFVDKGFTAWEALQLPKVDVLMRLGDNTIESKGQFLDTKQSLDGLQLDVELLDLSQLANGMGGAAEVKLNMLGNLKEHDIKASIKYAPQVSEADTLSASELVKAQYGLGNEPFNMHFDLIGDLSSAEGRYAWQADLDKLSLEHAGFVVEQKDALHLNFRQVVSDFLLEIGETELALTLPGEHEGALLHEKTVVTANGWSTDGLFSDLIIDNRLLQLFGLEENIAASLAALHAEDLDSLTIDERQSHQQAIAELQRALEVKKQITPIAYNGSWSLQAQPDLAGTVNLMRHSGSTILPLEHPLPLDLADIHIELGSTVEEEISQMLISVHGEGEKSALNAELSIENGFALAVKKATIDLSSVDGGLLNVDVDTVNDTEREHVQVWSAGLDAQTLI
;
A
#
# COMPACT_ATOMS: atom_id res chain seq x y z
N MET A 1 10.91 15.23 41.78
CA MET A 1 12.30 15.00 41.32
C MET A 1 12.56 16.10 40.31
N PHE A 2 13.29 17.15 40.70
CA PHE A 2 13.58 18.28 39.82
C PHE A 2 14.81 17.90 39.00
N VAL A 3 14.65 17.86 37.68
CA VAL A 3 15.73 17.53 36.77
C VAL A 3 16.64 18.75 36.69
N ASP A 4 17.89 18.59 37.12
CA ASP A 4 18.91 19.64 37.05
C ASP A 4 19.13 20.06 35.60
N LYS A 5 19.36 21.36 35.40
CA LYS A 5 19.56 21.97 34.08
C LYS A 5 20.60 21.18 33.27
N GLY A 6 20.15 20.56 32.18
CA GLY A 6 21.01 19.94 31.17
C GLY A 6 20.91 18.42 31.08
N PHE A 7 20.27 17.74 32.04
CA PHE A 7 19.89 16.34 31.89
C PHE A 7 18.42 16.25 31.50
N THR A 8 18.08 15.36 30.58
CA THR A 8 16.69 15.03 30.25
C THR A 8 16.30 13.75 30.99
N ALA A 9 15.02 13.62 31.37
CA ALA A 9 14.57 12.55 32.27
C ALA A 9 14.81 11.12 31.72
N TRP A 10 14.99 10.96 30.41
CA TRP A 10 15.28 9.67 29.79
C TRP A 10 16.74 9.23 29.95
N GLU A 11 17.69 10.16 30.07
CA GLU A 11 19.13 9.85 30.28
C GLU A 11 19.40 9.24 31.67
N ALA A 12 18.47 9.43 32.61
CA ALA A 12 18.54 8.90 33.96
C ALA A 12 17.68 7.64 34.16
N LEU A 13 16.89 7.23 33.16
CA LEU A 13 16.00 6.07 33.27
C LEU A 13 16.80 4.81 33.02
N GLN A 14 16.82 3.88 33.98
CA GLN A 14 17.53 2.61 33.88
C GLN A 14 16.60 1.49 34.34
N LEU A 15 16.43 0.46 33.51
CA LEU A 15 15.76 -0.78 33.90
C LEU A 15 16.78 -1.92 33.80
N PRO A 16 17.51 -2.22 34.90
CA PRO A 16 18.62 -3.16 34.90
C PRO A 16 18.18 -4.63 34.73
N LYS A 17 16.87 -4.90 34.70
CA LYS A 17 16.30 -6.21 34.42
C LYS A 17 14.86 -6.06 33.96
N VAL A 18 14.59 -6.43 32.71
CA VAL A 18 13.25 -6.44 32.10
C VAL A 18 12.95 -7.85 31.62
N ASP A 19 12.89 -8.78 32.57
CA ASP A 19 12.43 -10.15 32.33
C ASP A 19 10.94 -10.19 32.65
N VAL A 20 10.11 -10.02 31.61
CA VAL A 20 8.65 -10.06 31.75
C VAL A 20 8.11 -11.16 30.87
N LEU A 21 7.33 -12.06 31.45
CA LEU A 21 6.46 -12.96 30.71
C LEU A 21 5.01 -12.61 31.05
N MET A 22 4.28 -12.13 30.06
CA MET A 22 2.88 -11.76 30.18
C MET A 22 2.04 -12.64 29.25
N ARG A 23 0.90 -13.13 29.74
CA ARG A 23 -0.07 -13.87 28.96
C ARG A 23 -1.41 -13.16 29.03
N LEU A 24 -1.99 -12.81 27.89
CA LEU A 24 -3.35 -12.26 27.78
C LEU A 24 -4.16 -13.20 26.87
N GLY A 25 -4.97 -14.05 27.51
CA GLY A 25 -5.67 -15.13 26.81
C GLY A 25 -4.67 -16.05 26.11
N ASP A 26 -4.77 -16.14 24.79
CA ASP A 26 -3.88 -16.95 23.95
C ASP A 26 -2.62 -16.20 23.50
N ASN A 27 -2.54 -14.90 23.79
CA ASN A 27 -1.41 -14.06 23.45
C ASN A 27 -0.30 -14.14 24.50
N THR A 28 0.95 -14.14 24.05
CA THR A 28 2.15 -14.15 24.90
C THR A 28 3.06 -12.98 24.53
N ILE A 29 3.55 -12.28 25.56
CA ILE A 29 4.53 -11.21 25.43
C ILE A 29 5.68 -11.56 26.36
N GLU A 30 6.86 -11.84 25.79
CA GLU A 30 8.08 -12.09 26.52
C GLU A 30 9.07 -10.95 26.24
N SER A 31 9.65 -10.40 27.30
CA SER A 31 10.82 -9.53 27.21
C SER A 31 11.94 -10.06 28.09
N LYS A 32 13.18 -9.84 27.64
CA LYS A 32 14.40 -10.26 28.33
C LYS A 32 15.46 -9.18 28.22
N GLY A 33 16.32 -9.13 29.22
CA GLY A 33 17.53 -8.32 29.20
C GLY A 33 17.40 -7.04 30.00
N GLN A 34 18.01 -5.97 29.51
CA GLN A 34 18.13 -4.70 30.22
C GLN A 34 17.75 -3.57 29.29
N PHE A 35 17.18 -2.51 29.85
CA PHE A 35 16.84 -1.31 29.10
C PHE A 35 17.61 -0.13 29.69
N LEU A 36 18.30 0.61 28.82
CA LEU A 36 18.95 1.89 29.15
C LEU A 36 20.15 1.85 30.11
N ASP A 37 20.84 0.72 30.26
CA ASP A 37 22.15 0.75 30.93
C ASP A 37 23.23 1.29 29.97
N THR A 38 23.70 2.50 30.23
CA THR A 38 24.63 3.25 29.37
C THR A 38 26.10 2.81 29.50
N LYS A 39 26.39 1.78 30.32
CA LYS A 39 27.77 1.36 30.62
C LYS A 39 28.27 0.18 29.80
N GLN A 40 27.39 -0.58 29.14
CA GLN A 40 27.77 -1.77 28.36
C GLN A 40 27.00 -1.79 27.03
N SER A 41 27.72 -1.69 25.91
CA SER A 41 27.13 -1.64 24.56
C SER A 41 26.55 -2.99 24.07
N LEU A 42 26.81 -4.08 24.80
CA LEU A 42 26.34 -5.43 24.47
C LEU A 42 25.12 -5.86 25.29
N ASP A 43 24.69 -5.05 26.25
CA ASP A 43 23.42 -5.26 26.95
C ASP A 43 22.29 -4.70 26.08
N GLY A 44 21.18 -5.45 25.98
CA GLY A 44 20.08 -5.13 25.08
C GLY A 44 18.74 -5.66 25.57
N LEU A 45 17.68 -5.17 24.93
CA LEU A 45 16.31 -5.60 25.13
C LEU A 45 15.91 -6.54 24.00
N GLN A 46 15.47 -7.73 24.39
CA GLN A 46 14.78 -8.65 23.48
C GLN A 46 13.29 -8.63 23.82
N LEU A 47 12.47 -8.57 22.79
CA LEU A 47 11.02 -8.64 22.85
C LEU A 47 10.55 -9.70 21.85
N ASP A 48 9.83 -10.69 22.35
CA ASP A 48 9.19 -11.74 21.55
C ASP A 48 7.68 -11.70 21.88
N VAL A 49 6.88 -11.39 20.88
CA VAL A 49 5.43 -11.23 20.99
C VAL A 49 4.76 -12.21 20.06
N GLU A 50 3.97 -13.10 20.63
CA GLU A 50 3.14 -14.06 19.91
C GLU A 50 1.67 -13.72 20.19
N LEU A 51 1.03 -13.07 19.22
CA LEU A 51 -0.37 -12.67 19.29
C LEU A 51 -1.20 -13.64 18.47
N LEU A 52 -1.75 -14.69 19.08
CA LEU A 52 -2.56 -15.69 18.37
C LEU A 52 -3.97 -15.18 18.04
N ASP A 53 -4.46 -14.18 18.79
CA ASP A 53 -5.75 -13.55 18.58
C ASP A 53 -5.70 -12.07 18.98
N LEU A 54 -5.45 -11.22 17.98
CA LEU A 54 -5.38 -9.76 18.12
C LEU A 54 -6.69 -9.13 18.60
N SER A 55 -7.83 -9.80 18.39
CA SER A 55 -9.13 -9.27 18.77
C SER A 55 -9.29 -9.17 20.29
N GLN A 56 -8.48 -9.95 21.04
CA GLN A 56 -8.41 -9.89 22.50
C GLN A 56 -7.67 -8.64 23.02
N LEU A 57 -6.87 -7.98 22.18
CA LEU A 57 -6.10 -6.78 22.54
C LEU A 57 -6.75 -5.49 22.07
N ALA A 58 -7.34 -5.49 20.88
CA ALA A 58 -7.96 -4.30 20.31
C ALA A 58 -9.18 -4.65 19.46
N ASN A 59 -10.28 -3.92 19.70
CA ASN A 59 -11.49 -4.05 18.90
C ASN A 59 -11.20 -3.69 17.43
N GLY A 60 -11.63 -4.55 16.50
CA GLY A 60 -11.50 -4.33 15.06
C GLY A 60 -10.21 -4.84 14.43
N MET A 61 -9.28 -5.41 15.20
CA MET A 61 -8.10 -6.09 14.67
C MET A 61 -8.24 -7.60 14.87
N GLY A 62 -8.63 -8.31 13.82
CA GLY A 62 -8.67 -9.79 13.81
C GLY A 62 -7.35 -10.38 13.32
N GLY A 63 -7.12 -11.66 13.60
CA GLY A 63 -5.95 -12.39 13.10
C GLY A 63 -4.83 -12.56 14.11
N ALA A 64 -3.69 -13.01 13.61
CA ALA A 64 -2.52 -13.35 14.42
C ALA A 64 -1.30 -12.51 14.00
N ALA A 65 -0.44 -12.17 14.95
CA ALA A 65 0.82 -11.50 14.68
C ALA A 65 1.98 -12.09 15.49
N GLU A 66 3.16 -12.07 14.89
CA GLU A 66 4.43 -12.39 15.54
C GLU A 66 5.31 -11.14 15.45
N VAL A 67 5.82 -10.66 16.57
CA VAL A 67 6.79 -9.54 16.60
C VAL A 67 8.02 -9.98 17.37
N LYS A 68 9.16 -9.98 16.68
CA LYS A 68 10.47 -10.18 17.28
C LYS A 68 11.26 -8.91 17.15
N LEU A 69 11.72 -8.37 18.27
CA LEU A 69 12.53 -7.16 18.32
C LEU A 69 13.75 -7.42 19.20
N ASN A 70 14.92 -7.09 18.68
CA ASN A 70 16.17 -7.08 19.43
C ASN A 70 16.77 -5.69 19.31
N MET A 71 16.90 -5.00 20.44
CA MET A 71 17.52 -3.69 20.55
C MET A 71 18.81 -3.83 21.36
N LEU A 72 19.96 -3.60 20.76
CA LEU A 72 21.24 -3.50 21.45
C LEU A 72 21.55 -2.05 21.80
N GLY A 73 22.26 -1.83 22.91
CA GLY A 73 22.65 -0.49 23.35
C GLY A 73 21.57 0.19 24.21
N ASN A 74 21.39 1.50 24.01
CA ASN A 74 20.47 2.32 24.81
C ASN A 74 19.77 3.37 23.92
N LEU A 75 18.85 4.17 24.48
CA LEU A 75 18.11 5.14 23.66
C LEU A 75 19.02 6.14 22.92
N LYS A 76 20.16 6.51 23.51
CA LYS A 76 21.12 7.43 22.90
C LYS A 76 21.82 6.79 21.70
N GLU A 77 22.16 5.51 21.76
CA GLU A 77 22.87 4.77 20.70
C GLU A 77 22.27 3.36 20.65
N HIS A 78 21.47 3.06 19.63
CA HIS A 78 20.71 1.82 19.51
C HIS A 78 20.87 1.15 18.15
N ASP A 79 20.95 -0.17 18.16
CA ASP A 79 20.83 -1.04 16.99
C ASP A 79 19.57 -1.89 17.19
N ILE A 80 18.57 -1.68 16.33
CA ILE A 80 17.25 -2.31 16.36
C ILE A 80 17.13 -3.23 15.16
N LYS A 81 16.95 -4.52 15.44
CA LYS A 81 16.53 -5.51 14.46
C LYS A 81 15.14 -5.97 14.80
N ALA A 82 14.22 -5.89 13.85
CA ALA A 82 12.86 -6.33 14.05
C ALA A 82 12.37 -7.23 12.91
N SER A 83 11.48 -8.16 13.25
CA SER A 83 10.69 -8.97 12.32
C SER A 83 9.25 -8.93 12.78
N ILE A 84 8.36 -8.59 11.87
CA ILE A 84 6.92 -8.53 12.09
C ILE A 84 6.29 -9.46 11.08
N LYS A 85 5.42 -10.35 11.56
CA LYS A 85 4.52 -11.13 10.71
C LYS A 85 3.10 -10.87 11.16
N TYR A 86 2.20 -10.74 10.21
CA TYR A 86 0.78 -10.57 10.48
C TYR A 86 0.00 -11.44 9.50
N ALA A 87 -0.90 -12.24 10.05
CA ALA A 87 -1.84 -13.07 9.33
C ALA A 87 -3.25 -12.53 9.61
N PRO A 88 -3.84 -11.77 8.67
CA PRO A 88 -5.19 -11.25 8.83
C PRO A 88 -6.20 -12.38 9.02
N GLN A 89 -7.26 -12.10 9.78
CA GLN A 89 -8.43 -12.97 9.84
C GLN A 89 -9.50 -12.48 8.86
N VAL A 90 -10.08 -13.42 8.11
CA VAL A 90 -11.24 -13.14 7.26
C VAL A 90 -12.46 -12.87 8.12
N SER A 91 -13.14 -11.75 7.85
CA SER A 91 -14.40 -11.41 8.51
C SER A 91 -15.49 -12.42 8.18
N GLU A 92 -16.32 -12.76 9.17
CA GLU A 92 -17.43 -13.71 9.01
C GLU A 92 -17.00 -15.13 8.56
N ALA A 93 -15.75 -15.51 8.81
CA ALA A 93 -15.19 -16.80 8.40
C ALA A 93 -16.07 -18.01 8.75
N ASP A 94 -16.75 -17.98 9.91
CA ASP A 94 -17.64 -19.05 10.38
C ASP A 94 -18.92 -19.22 9.55
N THR A 95 -19.26 -18.23 8.71
CA THR A 95 -20.47 -18.23 7.86
C THR A 95 -20.17 -18.61 6.41
N LEU A 96 -18.89 -18.60 6.03
CA LEU A 96 -18.43 -18.87 4.67
C LEU A 96 -18.25 -20.39 4.49
N SER A 97 -18.57 -20.88 3.29
CA SER A 97 -18.12 -22.20 2.86
C SER A 97 -16.58 -22.24 2.77
N ALA A 98 -16.00 -23.44 2.72
CA ALA A 98 -14.55 -23.59 2.55
C ALA A 98 -14.01 -22.87 1.29
N SER A 99 -14.79 -22.91 0.20
CA SER A 99 -14.47 -22.25 -1.06
C SER A 99 -14.47 -20.72 -0.93
N GLU A 100 -15.52 -20.17 -0.32
CA GLU A 100 -15.65 -18.72 -0.07
C GLU A 100 -14.59 -18.20 0.89
N LEU A 101 -14.29 -18.96 1.94
CA LEU A 101 -13.26 -18.61 2.91
C LEU A 101 -11.88 -18.52 2.25
N VAL A 102 -11.51 -19.53 1.45
CA VAL A 102 -10.24 -19.51 0.72
C VAL A 102 -10.19 -18.33 -0.25
N LYS A 103 -11.26 -18.05 -0.99
CA LYS A 103 -11.31 -16.91 -1.91
C LYS A 103 -11.10 -15.57 -1.19
N ALA A 104 -11.72 -15.40 -0.02
CA ALA A 104 -11.65 -14.19 0.77
C ALA A 104 -10.26 -13.93 1.41
N GLN A 105 -9.38 -14.93 1.46
CA GLN A 105 -8.00 -14.78 1.94
C GLN A 105 -7.05 -14.13 0.93
N TYR A 106 -7.44 -14.08 -0.35
CA TYR A 106 -6.61 -13.47 -1.39
C TYR A 106 -6.89 -11.98 -1.54
N GLY A 107 -5.86 -11.24 -1.90
CA GLY A 107 -5.94 -9.81 -2.17
C GLY A 107 -5.32 -8.93 -1.10
N LEU A 108 -5.24 -7.64 -1.44
CA LEU A 108 -4.71 -6.59 -0.58
C LEU A 108 -5.49 -6.54 0.73
N GLY A 109 -4.75 -6.54 1.85
CA GLY A 109 -5.29 -6.49 3.21
C GLY A 109 -5.70 -7.83 3.82
N ASN A 110 -5.89 -8.88 3.00
CA ASN A 110 -6.33 -10.20 3.48
C ASN A 110 -5.20 -11.23 3.51
N GLU A 111 -4.19 -11.07 2.65
CA GLU A 111 -3.02 -11.96 2.63
C GLU A 111 -2.03 -11.66 3.76
N PRO A 112 -1.18 -12.63 4.14
CA PRO A 112 -0.13 -12.42 5.13
C PRO A 112 0.77 -11.24 4.77
N PHE A 113 1.28 -10.59 5.82
CA PHE A 113 2.21 -9.49 5.75
C PHE A 113 3.47 -9.88 6.53
N ASN A 114 4.63 -9.73 5.91
CA ASN A 114 5.92 -9.91 6.56
C ASN A 114 6.74 -8.63 6.40
N MET A 115 7.39 -8.20 7.48
CA MET A 115 8.34 -7.09 7.46
C MET A 115 9.57 -7.45 8.26
N HIS A 116 10.73 -7.03 7.77
CA HIS A 116 11.98 -7.08 8.50
C HIS A 116 12.74 -5.78 8.28
N PHE A 117 13.31 -5.25 9.36
CA PHE A 117 14.17 -4.10 9.27
C PHE A 117 15.35 -4.15 10.25
N ASP A 118 16.42 -3.47 9.86
CA ASP A 118 17.63 -3.25 10.66
C ASP A 118 17.92 -1.76 10.69
N LEU A 119 17.94 -1.17 11.88
CA LEU A 119 18.05 0.27 12.09
C LEU A 119 19.10 0.58 13.16
N ILE A 120 20.05 1.44 12.83
CA ILE A 120 21.05 1.97 13.76
C ILE A 120 20.74 3.44 13.99
N GLY A 121 20.51 3.85 15.23
CA GLY A 121 20.10 5.22 15.54
C GLY A 121 20.86 5.84 16.71
N ASP A 122 20.94 7.17 16.67
CA ASP A 122 21.41 8.00 17.78
C ASP A 122 20.33 9.01 18.17
N LEU A 123 20.01 9.08 19.46
CA LEU A 123 19.16 10.12 20.05
C LEU A 123 20.03 11.09 20.86
N SER A 124 19.95 12.35 20.48
CA SER A 124 20.58 13.45 21.20
C SER A 124 19.56 14.46 21.68
N SER A 125 19.92 15.25 22.70
CA SER A 125 19.11 16.36 23.14
C SER A 125 19.96 17.61 23.42
N ALA A 126 19.44 18.77 23.04
CA ALA A 126 20.07 20.06 23.30
C ALA A 126 19.00 21.09 23.68
N GLU A 127 19.18 21.77 24.81
CA GLU A 127 18.24 22.77 25.34
C GLU A 127 16.80 22.25 25.49
N GLY A 128 16.64 20.95 25.80
CA GLY A 128 15.32 20.31 25.96
C GLY A 128 14.60 19.97 24.66
N ARG A 129 15.28 20.04 23.51
CA ARG A 129 14.78 19.54 22.21
C ARG A 129 15.52 18.28 21.81
N TYR A 130 14.80 17.36 21.18
CA TYR A 130 15.32 16.08 20.71
C TYR A 130 15.75 16.14 19.25
N ALA A 131 16.84 15.44 18.93
CA ALA A 131 17.24 15.14 17.57
C ALA A 131 17.58 13.65 17.49
N TRP A 132 17.01 12.96 16.52
CA TRP A 132 17.25 11.55 16.27
C TRP A 132 17.75 11.38 14.84
N GLN A 133 18.84 10.67 14.68
CA GLN A 133 19.40 10.30 13.38
C GLN A 133 19.46 8.79 13.33
N ALA A 134 19.15 8.21 12.18
CA ALA A 134 19.25 6.78 11.99
C ALA A 134 19.62 6.39 10.57
N ASP A 135 20.31 5.26 10.48
CA ASP A 135 20.54 4.49 9.28
C ASP A 135 19.61 3.29 9.30
N LEU A 136 18.71 3.22 8.34
CA LEU A 136 17.99 2.00 8.03
C LEU A 136 18.90 1.20 7.08
N ASP A 137 19.57 0.18 7.59
CA ASP A 137 20.53 -0.64 6.83
C ASP A 137 19.82 -1.69 5.97
N LYS A 138 18.62 -2.10 6.40
CA LYS A 138 17.82 -3.08 5.69
C LYS A 138 16.34 -2.82 5.92
N LEU A 139 15.58 -2.96 4.85
CA LEU A 139 14.13 -3.06 4.87
C LEU A 139 13.70 -4.11 3.85
N SER A 140 12.90 -5.07 4.28
CA SER A 140 12.16 -5.96 3.39
C SER A 140 10.72 -6.07 3.85
N LEU A 141 9.78 -5.92 2.92
CA LEU A 141 8.35 -6.04 3.15
C LEU A 141 7.77 -6.98 2.10
N GLU A 142 6.88 -7.88 2.52
CA GLU A 142 6.15 -8.77 1.63
C GLU A 142 4.67 -8.77 2.01
N HIS A 143 3.80 -8.60 1.01
CA HIS A 143 2.36 -8.71 1.17
C HIS A 143 1.67 -8.94 -0.17
N ALA A 144 0.73 -9.87 -0.25
CA ALA A 144 -0.09 -10.11 -1.44
C ALA A 144 0.73 -10.28 -2.75
N GLY A 145 1.90 -10.92 -2.66
CA GLY A 145 2.84 -11.10 -3.78
C GLY A 145 3.68 -9.86 -4.14
N PHE A 146 3.47 -8.72 -3.47
CA PHE A 146 4.37 -7.58 -3.54
C PHE A 146 5.56 -7.83 -2.62
N VAL A 147 6.75 -7.52 -3.11
CA VAL A 147 7.97 -7.49 -2.29
C VAL A 147 8.63 -6.13 -2.46
N VAL A 148 8.92 -5.45 -1.36
CA VAL A 148 9.74 -4.25 -1.34
C VAL A 148 11.05 -4.59 -0.65
N GLU A 149 12.17 -4.37 -1.34
CA GLU A 149 13.50 -4.55 -0.78
C GLU A 149 14.32 -3.28 -0.94
N GLN A 150 14.86 -2.78 0.16
CA GLN A 150 15.82 -1.71 0.12
C GLN A 150 17.17 -2.20 -0.43
N LYS A 151 17.76 -1.46 -1.38
CA LYS A 151 19.04 -1.81 -2.00
C LYS A 151 20.24 -1.09 -1.37
N ASP A 152 20.04 0.15 -0.92
CA ASP A 152 21.07 0.98 -0.29
C ASP A 152 20.63 1.47 1.09
N ALA A 153 21.56 1.82 1.98
CA ALA A 153 21.24 2.36 3.31
C ALA A 153 20.42 3.66 3.20
N LEU A 154 19.37 3.77 4.01
CA LEU A 154 18.48 4.94 4.03
C LEU A 154 18.75 5.78 5.29
N HIS A 155 19.12 7.04 5.07
CA HIS A 155 19.31 8.01 6.14
C HIS A 155 17.98 8.63 6.59
N LEU A 156 17.73 8.59 7.90
CA LEU A 156 16.57 9.20 8.57
C LEU A 156 17.06 10.27 9.54
N ASN A 157 16.38 11.41 9.58
CA ASN A 157 16.72 12.47 10.49
C ASN A 157 15.47 13.18 11.01
N PHE A 158 15.23 13.07 12.30
CA PHE A 158 14.19 13.77 13.03
C PHE A 158 14.80 14.86 13.92
N ARG A 159 14.21 16.06 13.91
CA ARG A 159 14.57 17.15 14.83
C ARG A 159 13.33 17.84 15.35
N GLN A 160 13.24 17.99 16.66
CA GLN A 160 12.26 18.86 17.27
C GLN A 160 12.71 20.32 17.16
N VAL A 161 11.82 21.19 16.69
CA VAL A 161 12.06 22.64 16.59
C VAL A 161 11.04 23.39 17.47
N VAL A 162 11.11 24.72 17.53
CA VAL A 162 10.17 25.50 18.36
C VAL A 162 8.77 25.37 17.77
N SER A 163 7.85 24.76 18.53
CA SER A 163 6.44 24.56 18.16
C SER A 163 6.19 23.68 16.92
N ASP A 164 7.19 22.91 16.46
CA ASP A 164 7.08 22.03 15.29
C ASP A 164 8.11 20.89 15.39
N PHE A 165 8.14 20.01 14.39
CA PHE A 165 9.19 19.04 14.16
C PHE A 165 9.55 18.97 12.68
N LEU A 166 10.69 18.37 12.38
CA LEU A 166 11.14 18.10 11.03
C LEU A 166 11.64 16.66 10.97
N LEU A 167 10.98 15.83 10.18
CA LEU A 167 11.47 14.50 9.79
C LEU A 167 11.89 14.56 8.32
N GLU A 168 13.12 14.18 8.05
CA GLU A 168 13.68 14.04 6.71
C GLU A 168 14.00 12.56 6.48
N ILE A 169 13.50 12.03 5.37
CA ILE A 169 13.83 10.71 4.84
C ILE A 169 14.68 10.98 3.61
N GLY A 170 15.92 10.49 3.62
CA GLY A 170 16.90 10.69 2.57
C GLY A 170 16.62 9.90 1.31
N GLU A 171 17.55 10.00 0.38
CA GLU A 171 17.52 9.24 -0.87
C GLU A 171 17.74 7.75 -0.59
N THR A 172 17.02 6.89 -1.31
CA THR A 172 17.24 5.43 -1.30
C THR A 172 16.68 4.78 -2.55
N GLU A 173 17.33 3.72 -3.01
CA GLU A 173 16.77 2.81 -4.00
C GLU A 173 16.03 1.65 -3.30
N LEU A 174 14.82 1.36 -3.75
CA LEU A 174 14.01 0.22 -3.35
C LEU A 174 13.70 -0.61 -4.60
N ALA A 175 13.93 -1.91 -4.58
CA ALA A 175 13.27 -2.79 -5.55
C ALA A 175 11.83 -3.02 -5.12
N LEU A 176 10.93 -2.94 -6.11
CA LEU A 176 9.55 -3.34 -5.99
C LEU A 176 9.32 -4.54 -6.91
N THR A 177 9.19 -5.72 -6.34
CA THR A 177 8.65 -6.87 -7.07
C THR A 177 7.14 -6.80 -7.01
N LEU A 178 6.52 -6.69 -8.18
CA LEU A 178 5.07 -6.76 -8.30
C LEU A 178 4.59 -8.22 -8.34
N PRO A 179 3.33 -8.48 -7.97
CA PRO A 179 2.70 -9.80 -8.09
C PRO A 179 2.76 -10.27 -9.55
N GLY A 180 3.63 -11.23 -9.86
CA GLY A 180 4.07 -11.37 -11.26
C GLY A 180 5.52 -11.80 -11.43
N GLU A 181 6.33 -11.66 -10.37
CA GLU A 181 7.79 -11.90 -10.38
C GLU A 181 8.58 -10.85 -11.19
N HIS A 182 7.93 -9.73 -11.49
CA HIS A 182 8.54 -8.61 -12.18
C HIS A 182 9.10 -7.62 -11.17
N GLU A 183 10.42 -7.43 -11.17
CA GLU A 183 11.12 -6.44 -10.35
C GLU A 183 11.25 -5.13 -11.11
N GLY A 184 10.74 -4.04 -10.52
CA GLY A 184 11.04 -2.66 -10.89
C GLY A 184 11.86 -1.97 -9.80
N ALA A 185 12.33 -0.76 -10.08
CA ALA A 185 13.08 0.05 -9.12
C ALA A 185 12.31 1.32 -8.77
N LEU A 186 12.37 1.72 -7.50
CA LEU A 186 11.88 2.98 -6.97
C LEU A 186 13.09 3.72 -6.39
N LEU A 187 13.47 4.83 -7.00
CA LEU A 187 14.42 5.77 -6.44
C LEU A 187 13.65 6.84 -5.69
N HIS A 188 13.55 6.68 -4.37
CA HIS A 188 13.02 7.72 -3.50
C HIS A 188 14.10 8.80 -3.34
N GLU A 189 13.82 10.05 -3.69
CA GLU A 189 14.79 11.15 -3.63
C GLU A 189 14.78 11.84 -2.26
N LYS A 190 13.58 12.25 -1.81
CA LYS A 190 13.43 12.91 -0.52
C LYS A 190 12.00 12.82 -0.03
N THR A 191 11.84 12.66 1.28
CA THR A 191 10.58 13.01 1.96
C THR A 191 10.87 13.96 3.10
N VAL A 192 10.02 14.97 3.26
CA VAL A 192 10.02 15.91 4.38
C VAL A 192 8.67 15.86 5.06
N VAL A 193 8.64 15.71 6.38
CA VAL A 193 7.42 15.74 7.19
C VAL A 193 7.58 16.78 8.29
N THR A 194 6.54 17.59 8.48
CA THR A 194 6.41 18.61 9.52
C THR A 194 5.08 18.43 10.24
N ALA A 195 4.79 19.22 11.28
CA ALA A 195 3.50 19.17 11.95
C ALA A 195 2.32 19.58 11.05
N ASN A 196 2.58 20.28 9.94
CA ASN A 196 1.52 20.83 9.10
C ASN A 196 1.39 20.13 7.74
N GLY A 197 2.24 19.16 7.44
CA GLY A 197 2.22 18.51 6.13
C GLY A 197 3.48 17.75 5.78
N TRP A 198 3.47 17.17 4.59
CA TRP A 198 4.61 16.42 4.04
C TRP A 198 4.80 16.69 2.56
N SER A 199 6.00 16.39 2.05
CA SER A 199 6.31 16.33 0.62
C SER A 199 7.21 15.14 0.33
N THR A 200 7.06 14.53 -0.85
CA THR A 200 7.87 13.41 -1.33
C THR A 200 8.13 13.53 -2.82
N ASP A 201 9.35 13.22 -3.21
CA ASP A 201 9.81 13.24 -4.60
C ASP A 201 10.54 11.93 -4.91
N GLY A 202 10.43 11.48 -6.15
CA GLY A 202 11.22 10.36 -6.62
C GLY A 202 10.89 9.89 -8.03
N LEU A 203 11.54 8.81 -8.40
CA LEU A 203 11.54 8.21 -9.73
C LEU A 203 11.25 6.72 -9.62
N PHE A 204 10.66 6.14 -10.66
CA PHE A 204 10.55 4.70 -10.78
C PHE A 204 10.91 4.23 -12.18
N SER A 205 11.40 3.00 -12.27
CA SER A 205 11.68 2.34 -13.52
C SER A 205 11.12 0.93 -13.55
N ASP A 206 10.80 0.46 -14.75
CA ASP A 206 10.27 -0.89 -14.99
C ASP A 206 9.02 -1.20 -14.14
N LEU A 207 8.15 -0.20 -13.92
CA LEU A 207 6.86 -0.41 -13.28
C LEU A 207 5.96 -1.18 -14.25
N ILE A 208 5.76 -2.46 -13.97
CA ILE A 208 5.05 -3.38 -14.86
C ILE A 208 3.56 -3.46 -14.51
N ILE A 209 2.72 -3.04 -15.45
CA ILE A 209 1.27 -3.22 -15.39
C ILE A 209 0.94 -4.53 -16.11
N ASP A 210 0.48 -5.51 -15.34
CA ASP A 210 0.07 -6.83 -15.84
C ASP A 210 -1.34 -7.22 -15.33
N ASN A 211 -1.83 -8.39 -15.76
CA ASN A 211 -3.14 -8.89 -15.36
C ASN A 211 -3.24 -9.12 -13.84
N ARG A 212 -2.17 -9.55 -13.16
CA ARG A 212 -2.22 -9.88 -11.73
C ARG A 212 -2.43 -8.63 -10.90
N LEU A 213 -1.76 -7.54 -11.27
CA LEU A 213 -1.97 -6.25 -10.63
C LEU A 213 -3.43 -5.79 -10.77
N LEU A 214 -4.04 -5.94 -11.95
CA LEU A 214 -5.45 -5.58 -12.18
C LEU A 214 -6.42 -6.46 -11.36
N GLN A 215 -6.11 -7.75 -11.21
CA GLN A 215 -6.88 -8.66 -10.37
C GLN A 215 -6.84 -8.28 -8.89
N LEU A 216 -5.69 -7.81 -8.41
CA LEU A 216 -5.52 -7.36 -7.02
C LEU A 216 -6.25 -6.05 -6.74
N PHE A 217 -6.34 -5.17 -7.72
CA PHE A 217 -7.17 -3.97 -7.64
C PHE A 217 -8.67 -4.23 -7.85
N GLY A 218 -9.07 -5.49 -8.08
CA GLY A 218 -10.47 -5.87 -8.31
C GLY A 218 -11.03 -5.38 -9.65
N LEU A 219 -10.16 -4.97 -10.58
CA LEU A 219 -10.55 -4.58 -11.95
C LEU A 219 -10.78 -5.80 -12.84
N GLU A 220 -10.26 -6.95 -12.44
CA GLU A 220 -10.47 -8.25 -13.09
C GLU A 220 -10.74 -9.35 -12.07
N GLU A 221 -11.31 -10.47 -12.52
CA GLU A 221 -11.42 -11.66 -11.68
C GLU A 221 -10.04 -12.20 -11.27
N ASN A 222 -9.81 -12.31 -9.95
CA ASN A 222 -8.64 -12.98 -9.40
C ASN A 222 -8.70 -14.49 -9.67
N ILE A 223 -8.07 -14.91 -10.79
CA ILE A 223 -8.08 -16.30 -11.25
C ILE A 223 -7.39 -17.23 -10.24
N ALA A 224 -6.35 -16.75 -9.55
CA ALA A 224 -5.65 -17.53 -8.54
C ALA A 224 -6.58 -17.83 -7.34
N ALA A 225 -7.31 -16.82 -6.87
CA ALA A 225 -8.30 -16.98 -5.81
C ALA A 225 -9.45 -17.91 -6.23
N SER A 226 -9.98 -17.76 -7.46
CA SER A 226 -11.03 -18.63 -7.98
C SER A 226 -10.58 -20.08 -8.16
N LEU A 227 -9.34 -20.32 -8.64
CA LEU A 227 -8.77 -21.67 -8.71
C LEU A 227 -8.56 -22.29 -7.33
N ALA A 228 -8.06 -21.52 -6.36
CA ALA A 228 -7.89 -21.98 -4.99
C ALA A 228 -9.23 -22.34 -4.34
N ALA A 229 -10.26 -21.52 -4.59
CA ALA A 229 -11.62 -21.75 -4.12
C ALA A 229 -12.23 -23.04 -4.69
N LEU A 230 -12.03 -23.33 -5.98
CA LEU A 230 -12.46 -24.60 -6.58
C LEU A 230 -11.69 -25.78 -5.97
N HIS A 231 -10.37 -25.70 -5.84
CA HIS A 231 -9.58 -26.79 -5.25
C HIS A 231 -9.92 -27.07 -3.78
N ALA A 232 -10.47 -26.09 -3.06
CA ALA A 232 -10.91 -26.24 -1.67
C ALA A 232 -12.31 -26.87 -1.53
N GLU A 233 -13.04 -27.07 -2.62
CA GLU A 233 -14.39 -27.62 -2.60
C GLU A 233 -14.38 -29.12 -2.26
N ASP A 234 -15.34 -29.55 -1.44
CA ASP A 234 -15.48 -30.96 -1.07
C ASP A 234 -16.11 -31.76 -2.22
N LEU A 235 -15.26 -32.38 -3.04
CA LEU A 235 -15.67 -33.21 -4.17
C LEU A 235 -16.59 -34.36 -3.76
N ASP A 236 -16.53 -34.84 -2.51
CA ASP A 236 -17.36 -35.96 -2.07
C ASP A 236 -18.82 -35.57 -1.83
N SER A 237 -19.07 -34.28 -1.62
CA SER A 237 -20.42 -33.71 -1.52
C SER A 237 -21.11 -33.53 -2.89
N LEU A 238 -20.35 -33.58 -3.99
CA LEU A 238 -20.82 -33.32 -5.34
C LEU A 238 -21.34 -34.58 -6.04
N THR A 239 -22.44 -34.42 -6.80
CA THR A 239 -22.95 -35.42 -7.74
C THR A 239 -21.98 -35.63 -8.92
N ILE A 240 -22.19 -36.69 -9.70
CA ILE A 240 -21.33 -37.00 -10.86
C ILE A 240 -21.31 -35.85 -11.88
N ASP A 241 -22.47 -35.25 -12.16
CA ASP A 241 -22.60 -34.15 -13.13
C ASP A 241 -21.94 -32.87 -12.60
N GLU A 242 -22.04 -32.60 -11.30
CA GLU A 242 -21.37 -31.46 -10.64
C GLU A 242 -19.86 -31.65 -10.62
N ARG A 243 -19.35 -32.86 -10.34
CA ARG A 243 -17.90 -33.14 -10.42
C ARG A 243 -17.36 -32.94 -11.82
N GLN A 244 -18.11 -33.33 -12.85
CA GLN A 244 -17.71 -33.09 -14.24
C GLN A 244 -17.68 -31.59 -14.55
N SER A 245 -18.68 -30.84 -14.11
CA SER A 245 -18.74 -29.39 -14.28
C SER A 245 -17.60 -28.68 -13.52
N HIS A 246 -17.29 -29.13 -12.31
CA HIS A 246 -16.20 -28.62 -11.48
C HIS A 246 -14.83 -28.83 -12.16
N GLN A 247 -14.58 -30.03 -12.70
CA GLN A 247 -13.36 -30.30 -13.46
C GLN A 247 -13.25 -29.44 -14.74
N GLN A 248 -14.38 -29.18 -15.41
CA GLN A 248 -14.41 -28.29 -16.56
C GLN A 248 -14.08 -26.84 -16.16
N ALA A 249 -14.64 -26.35 -15.05
CA ALA A 249 -14.34 -25.01 -14.53
C ALA A 249 -12.85 -24.83 -14.19
N ILE A 250 -12.23 -25.82 -13.55
CA ILE A 250 -10.77 -25.80 -13.29
C ILE A 250 -9.99 -25.72 -14.60
N ALA A 251 -10.33 -26.56 -15.60
CA ALA A 251 -9.64 -26.57 -16.88
C ALA A 251 -9.81 -25.25 -17.66
N GLU A 252 -10.99 -24.63 -17.57
CA GLU A 252 -11.28 -23.33 -18.19
C GLU A 252 -10.46 -22.21 -17.55
N LEU A 253 -10.45 -22.12 -16.22
CA LEU A 253 -9.65 -21.11 -15.50
C LEU A 253 -8.15 -21.31 -15.71
N GLN A 254 -7.66 -22.56 -15.74
CA GLN A 254 -6.26 -22.85 -16.08
C GLN A 254 -5.92 -22.38 -17.49
N ARG A 255 -6.81 -22.63 -18.47
CA ARG A 255 -6.62 -22.14 -19.83
C ARG A 255 -6.64 -20.62 -19.91
N ALA A 256 -7.56 -19.96 -19.19
CA ALA A 256 -7.63 -18.50 -19.12
C ALA A 256 -6.33 -17.91 -18.55
N LEU A 257 -5.79 -18.51 -17.48
CA LEU A 257 -4.51 -18.11 -16.90
C LEU A 257 -3.35 -18.22 -17.90
N GLU A 258 -3.29 -19.31 -18.67
CA GLU A 258 -2.24 -19.51 -19.69
C GLU A 258 -2.37 -18.52 -20.86
N VAL A 259 -3.58 -18.10 -21.22
CA VAL A 259 -3.79 -17.02 -22.20
C VAL A 259 -3.32 -15.69 -21.63
N LYS A 260 -3.66 -15.37 -20.39
CA LYS A 260 -3.25 -14.11 -19.74
C LYS A 260 -1.73 -14.00 -19.57
N LYS A 261 -1.02 -15.11 -19.32
CA LYS A 261 0.45 -15.16 -19.30
C LYS A 261 1.12 -14.84 -20.64
N GLN A 262 0.41 -14.98 -21.76
CA GLN A 262 0.95 -14.66 -23.09
C GLN A 262 0.83 -13.17 -23.43
N ILE A 263 0.04 -12.40 -22.67
CA ILE A 263 -0.07 -10.96 -22.86
C ILE A 263 1.24 -10.32 -22.40
N THR A 264 1.90 -9.60 -23.30
CA THR A 264 3.13 -8.89 -22.96
C THR A 264 2.80 -7.75 -21.99
N PRO A 265 3.35 -7.74 -20.76
CA PRO A 265 3.09 -6.68 -19.80
C PRO A 265 3.54 -5.31 -20.33
N ILE A 266 2.97 -4.24 -19.80
CA ILE A 266 3.32 -2.86 -20.16
C ILE A 266 4.26 -2.32 -19.08
N ALA A 267 5.41 -1.78 -19.46
CA ALA A 267 6.39 -1.27 -18.51
C ALA A 267 6.57 0.24 -18.65
N TYR A 268 6.48 0.94 -17.52
CA TYR A 268 6.58 2.39 -17.41
C TYR A 268 7.78 2.79 -16.55
N ASN A 269 8.48 3.83 -17.00
CA ASN A 269 9.35 4.63 -16.16
C ASN A 269 8.60 5.89 -15.77
N GLY A 270 9.01 6.58 -14.72
CA GLY A 270 8.27 7.75 -14.30
C GLY A 270 8.86 8.50 -13.12
N SER A 271 8.09 9.49 -12.68
CA SER A 271 8.42 10.36 -11.55
C SER A 271 7.17 10.67 -10.75
N TRP A 272 7.35 10.97 -9.47
CA TRP A 272 6.34 11.58 -8.65
C TRP A 272 6.92 12.80 -7.92
N SER A 273 6.06 13.78 -7.69
CA SER A 273 6.31 14.90 -6.79
C SER A 273 4.98 15.21 -6.13
N LEU A 274 4.85 14.85 -4.85
CA LEU A 274 3.59 14.93 -4.11
C LEU A 274 3.80 15.68 -2.81
N GLN A 275 2.79 16.44 -2.39
CA GLN A 275 2.77 17.15 -1.13
C GLN A 275 1.37 17.16 -0.53
N ALA A 276 1.27 17.24 0.79
CA ALA A 276 0.00 17.43 1.48
C ALA A 276 0.10 18.51 2.55
N GLN A 277 -0.65 19.62 2.38
CA GLN A 277 -0.78 20.69 3.37
C GLN A 277 -1.97 21.64 3.05
N PRO A 278 -3.17 21.46 3.65
CA PRO A 278 -3.67 20.26 4.33
C PRO A 278 -4.09 19.15 3.36
N ASP A 279 -4.34 19.49 2.10
CA ASP A 279 -4.82 18.57 1.08
C ASP A 279 -3.67 18.05 0.22
N LEU A 280 -3.87 16.86 -0.37
CA LEU A 280 -2.93 16.24 -1.30
C LEU A 280 -2.91 16.98 -2.64
N ALA A 281 -1.71 17.29 -3.13
CA ALA A 281 -1.47 17.87 -4.43
C ALA A 281 -0.14 17.39 -5.02
N GLY A 282 0.02 17.49 -6.33
CA GLY A 282 1.27 17.18 -7.01
C GLY A 282 1.06 16.45 -8.32
N THR A 283 2.10 15.80 -8.82
CA THR A 283 2.09 15.17 -10.14
C THR A 283 2.70 13.78 -10.11
N VAL A 284 2.19 12.89 -10.96
CA VAL A 284 2.82 11.61 -11.30
C VAL A 284 2.93 11.54 -12.82
N ASN A 285 4.12 11.24 -13.32
CA ASN A 285 4.39 11.09 -14.75
C ASN A 285 4.75 9.64 -15.04
N LEU A 286 4.17 9.07 -16.08
CA LEU A 286 4.50 7.74 -16.58
C LEU A 286 4.89 7.85 -18.05
N MET A 287 6.00 7.24 -18.41
CA MET A 287 6.51 7.12 -19.78
C MET A 287 6.73 5.65 -20.07
N ARG A 288 5.93 5.10 -20.98
CA ARG A 288 6.04 3.72 -21.42
C ARG A 288 7.36 3.55 -22.15
N HIS A 289 8.17 2.61 -21.71
CA HIS A 289 9.45 2.30 -22.36
C HIS A 289 9.44 0.93 -23.04
N SER A 290 8.54 0.03 -22.66
CA SER A 290 8.38 -1.27 -23.34
C SER A 290 6.99 -1.88 -23.11
N GLY A 291 6.70 -2.96 -23.84
CA GLY A 291 5.49 -3.75 -23.65
C GLY A 291 4.41 -3.54 -24.69
N SER A 292 3.21 -4.04 -24.38
CA SER A 292 2.06 -4.03 -25.29
C SER A 292 1.42 -2.64 -25.43
N THR A 293 0.73 -2.42 -26.55
CA THR A 293 -0.23 -1.32 -26.78
C THR A 293 -1.67 -1.76 -26.56
N ILE A 294 -1.86 -2.84 -25.82
CA ILE A 294 -3.15 -3.43 -25.53
C ILE A 294 -3.17 -3.65 -24.03
N LEU A 295 -4.12 -3.03 -23.35
CA LEU A 295 -4.31 -3.25 -21.92
C LEU A 295 -4.63 -4.73 -21.67
N PRO A 296 -4.01 -5.35 -20.65
CA PRO A 296 -4.22 -6.75 -20.31
C PRO A 296 -5.55 -6.91 -19.57
N LEU A 297 -6.66 -6.66 -20.28
CA LEU A 297 -8.02 -6.78 -19.79
C LEU A 297 -8.70 -7.99 -20.45
N GLU A 298 -9.72 -8.54 -19.79
CA GLU A 298 -10.61 -9.57 -20.36
C GLU A 298 -11.17 -9.15 -21.73
N HIS A 299 -11.48 -7.86 -21.87
CA HIS A 299 -11.74 -7.21 -23.16
C HIS A 299 -10.56 -6.29 -23.51
N PRO A 300 -9.64 -6.74 -24.39
CA PRO A 300 -8.43 -6.00 -24.69
C PRO A 300 -8.79 -4.64 -25.29
N LEU A 301 -8.33 -3.56 -24.64
CA LEU A 301 -8.46 -2.20 -25.14
C LEU A 301 -7.15 -1.82 -25.84
N PRO A 302 -7.17 -1.57 -27.16
CA PRO A 302 -5.98 -1.16 -27.90
C PRO A 302 -5.67 0.31 -27.58
N LEU A 303 -4.83 0.51 -26.57
CA LEU A 303 -4.37 1.81 -26.09
C LEU A 303 -2.84 1.86 -26.18
N ASP A 304 -2.35 2.79 -26.99
CA ASP A 304 -0.93 3.00 -27.20
C ASP A 304 -0.37 4.21 -26.43
N LEU A 305 -1.04 4.62 -25.34
CA LEU A 305 -0.59 5.69 -24.46
C LEU A 305 0.88 5.46 -24.08
N ALA A 306 1.73 6.39 -24.48
CA ALA A 306 3.15 6.38 -24.23
C ALA A 306 3.48 7.29 -23.05
N ASP A 307 2.88 8.48 -23.01
CA ASP A 307 3.07 9.45 -21.95
C ASP A 307 1.76 9.64 -21.19
N ILE A 308 1.78 9.52 -19.87
CA ILE A 308 0.64 9.73 -18.99
C ILE A 308 1.06 10.71 -17.89
N HIS A 309 0.40 11.85 -17.85
CA HIS A 309 0.54 12.86 -16.81
C HIS A 309 -0.69 12.83 -15.90
N ILE A 310 -0.47 12.67 -14.60
CA ILE A 310 -1.50 12.71 -13.58
C ILE A 310 -1.21 13.91 -12.69
N GLU A 311 -2.18 14.80 -12.53
CA GLU A 311 -2.13 15.93 -11.63
C GLU A 311 -3.18 15.74 -10.52
N LEU A 312 -2.74 15.90 -9.28
CA LEU A 312 -3.57 15.86 -8.09
C LEU A 312 -3.67 17.27 -7.52
N GLY A 313 -4.86 17.64 -7.08
CA GLY A 313 -5.08 18.89 -6.37
C GLY A 313 -6.31 18.84 -5.49
N SER A 314 -6.63 19.97 -4.90
CA SER A 314 -7.88 20.15 -4.18
C SER A 314 -8.55 21.45 -4.57
N THR A 315 -9.86 21.47 -4.39
CA THR A 315 -10.66 22.69 -4.46
C THR A 315 -11.70 22.68 -3.36
N VAL A 316 -12.26 23.84 -3.07
CA VAL A 316 -13.41 23.97 -2.19
C VAL A 316 -14.52 24.65 -2.98
N GLU A 317 -15.63 23.96 -3.13
CA GLU A 317 -16.81 24.48 -3.82
C GLU A 317 -18.03 24.21 -2.95
N GLU A 318 -18.87 25.23 -2.75
CA GLU A 318 -20.05 25.14 -1.87
C GLU A 318 -19.73 24.63 -0.45
N GLU A 319 -18.57 25.03 0.10
CA GLU A 319 -18.06 24.62 1.42
C GLU A 319 -17.68 23.13 1.53
N ILE A 320 -17.74 22.37 0.43
CA ILE A 320 -17.29 20.98 0.35
C ILE A 320 -15.88 20.95 -0.23
N SER A 321 -14.93 20.40 0.52
CA SER A 321 -13.58 20.11 0.01
C SER A 321 -13.66 18.97 -1.00
N GLN A 322 -12.97 19.12 -2.12
CA GLN A 322 -12.94 18.15 -3.20
C GLN A 322 -11.49 17.82 -3.55
N MET A 323 -11.22 16.54 -3.80
CA MET A 323 -10.01 16.08 -4.47
C MET A 323 -10.22 16.15 -5.97
N LEU A 324 -9.28 16.79 -6.65
CA LEU A 324 -9.22 16.89 -8.11
C LEU A 324 -8.14 15.96 -8.62
N ILE A 325 -8.48 15.17 -9.63
CA ILE A 325 -7.57 14.27 -10.33
C ILE A 325 -7.71 14.57 -11.83
N SER A 326 -6.63 15.05 -12.44
CA SER A 326 -6.56 15.26 -13.89
C SER A 326 -5.59 14.25 -14.48
N VAL A 327 -5.99 13.57 -15.56
CA VAL A 327 -5.16 12.60 -16.27
C VAL A 327 -5.11 12.99 -17.74
N HIS A 328 -3.90 13.19 -18.25
CA HIS A 328 -3.65 13.42 -19.66
C HIS A 328 -2.75 12.31 -20.19
N GLY A 329 -3.19 11.61 -21.23
CA GLY A 329 -2.44 10.54 -21.87
C GLY A 329 -2.28 10.79 -23.36
N GLU A 330 -1.08 10.59 -23.90
CA GLU A 330 -0.79 10.70 -25.32
C GLU A 330 -0.09 9.42 -25.82
N GLY A 331 -0.59 8.86 -26.92
CA GLY A 331 0.02 7.75 -27.66
C GLY A 331 0.17 8.09 -29.14
N GLU A 332 0.68 7.15 -29.95
CA GLU A 332 0.83 7.40 -31.40
C GLU A 332 -0.52 7.58 -32.10
N LYS A 333 -1.55 6.88 -31.62
CA LYS A 333 -2.91 6.87 -32.20
C LYS A 333 -4.03 6.98 -31.17
N SER A 334 -3.72 6.88 -29.89
CA SER A 334 -4.66 7.07 -28.79
C SER A 334 -4.35 8.33 -27.99
N ALA A 335 -5.39 8.89 -27.36
CA ALA A 335 -5.26 9.99 -26.42
C ALA A 335 -6.32 9.84 -25.34
N LEU A 336 -5.98 10.26 -24.12
CA LEU A 336 -6.86 10.27 -22.96
C LEU A 336 -6.84 11.66 -22.33
N ASN A 337 -8.01 12.22 -22.07
CA ASN A 337 -8.17 13.34 -21.15
C ASN A 337 -9.24 12.93 -20.14
N ALA A 338 -8.90 12.95 -18.86
CA ALA A 338 -9.86 12.70 -17.80
C ALA A 338 -9.73 13.75 -16.71
N GLU A 339 -10.86 14.24 -16.21
CA GLU A 339 -10.95 15.07 -15.03
C GLU A 339 -11.93 14.41 -14.08
N LEU A 340 -11.55 14.27 -12.81
CA LEU A 340 -12.36 13.65 -11.78
C LEU A 340 -12.34 14.55 -10.54
N SER A 341 -13.53 14.91 -10.07
CA SER A 341 -13.74 15.60 -8.79
C SER A 341 -14.47 14.67 -7.83
N ILE A 342 -13.87 14.46 -6.67
CA ILE A 342 -14.36 13.59 -5.61
C ILE A 342 -14.56 14.42 -4.34
N GLU A 343 -15.73 14.33 -3.72
CA GLU A 343 -15.98 15.00 -2.45
C GLU A 343 -15.18 14.36 -1.31
N ASN A 344 -14.46 15.17 -0.54
CA ASN A 344 -13.75 14.74 0.65
C ASN A 344 -14.76 14.55 1.79
N GLY A 345 -15.07 13.28 2.11
CA GLY A 345 -16.03 12.90 3.15
C GLY A 345 -16.15 11.38 3.31
N PHE A 346 -17.11 10.91 4.13
CA PHE A 346 -17.24 9.48 4.47
C PHE A 346 -17.55 8.57 3.27
N ALA A 347 -18.00 9.12 2.14
CA ALA A 347 -18.47 8.35 0.99
C ALA A 347 -17.59 8.44 -0.28
N LEU A 348 -16.53 9.26 -0.30
CA LEU A 348 -15.68 9.51 -1.49
C LEU A 348 -16.51 9.56 -2.80
N ALA A 349 -17.60 10.33 -2.77
CA ALA A 349 -18.55 10.36 -3.88
C ALA A 349 -17.97 11.15 -5.05
N VAL A 350 -18.11 10.60 -6.26
CA VAL A 350 -17.78 11.33 -7.49
C VAL A 350 -18.78 12.47 -7.65
N LYS A 351 -18.30 13.71 -7.63
CA LYS A 351 -19.11 14.90 -7.90
C LYS A 351 -19.22 15.15 -9.40
N LYS A 352 -18.09 15.08 -10.08
CA LYS A 352 -17.99 15.28 -11.52
C LYS A 352 -16.91 14.39 -12.11
N ALA A 353 -17.16 13.81 -13.27
CA ALA A 353 -16.13 13.13 -14.06
C ALA A 353 -16.32 13.41 -15.54
N THR A 354 -15.25 13.81 -16.23
CA THR A 354 -15.22 13.87 -17.69
C THR A 354 -14.11 12.95 -18.18
N ILE A 355 -14.37 12.10 -19.16
CA ILE A 355 -13.37 11.23 -19.78
C ILE A 355 -13.56 11.29 -21.29
N ASP A 356 -12.55 11.77 -22.00
CA ASP A 356 -12.46 11.72 -23.45
C ASP A 356 -11.30 10.80 -23.83
N LEU A 357 -11.62 9.66 -24.45
CA LEU A 357 -10.66 8.66 -24.88
C LEU A 357 -10.81 8.40 -26.38
N SER A 358 -9.69 8.51 -27.11
CA SER A 358 -9.56 7.96 -28.46
C SER A 358 -8.67 6.72 -28.44
N SER A 359 -9.11 5.64 -29.08
CA SER A 359 -8.39 4.38 -29.17
C SER A 359 -7.68 4.21 -30.51
N VAL A 360 -6.72 3.28 -30.56
CA VAL A 360 -5.88 3.02 -31.73
C VAL A 360 -6.68 2.62 -32.98
N ASP A 361 -7.83 1.99 -32.79
CA ASP A 361 -8.75 1.55 -33.84
C ASP A 361 -9.74 2.64 -34.29
N GLY A 362 -9.59 3.88 -33.81
CA GLY A 362 -10.46 5.00 -34.14
C GLY A 362 -11.77 5.02 -33.35
N GLY A 363 -11.88 4.19 -32.31
CA GLY A 363 -12.93 4.29 -31.31
C GLY A 363 -12.82 5.60 -30.53
N LEU A 364 -13.97 6.19 -30.22
CA LEU A 364 -14.09 7.34 -29.34
C LEU A 364 -14.98 6.96 -28.17
N LEU A 365 -14.59 7.35 -26.96
CA LEU A 365 -15.36 7.18 -25.73
C LEU A 365 -15.40 8.55 -25.04
N ASN A 366 -16.60 9.12 -24.92
CA ASN A 366 -16.82 10.31 -24.13
C ASN A 366 -17.74 9.96 -22.96
N VAL A 367 -17.28 10.26 -21.75
CA VAL A 367 -18.02 10.09 -20.50
C VAL A 367 -18.16 11.46 -19.86
N ASP A 368 -19.39 11.86 -19.54
CA ASP A 368 -19.67 13.02 -18.70
C ASP A 368 -20.59 12.56 -17.57
N VAL A 369 -20.10 12.63 -16.33
CA VAL A 369 -20.82 12.36 -15.11
C VAL A 369 -20.91 13.66 -14.33
N ASP A 370 -22.14 14.05 -14.01
CA ASP A 370 -22.45 15.12 -13.07
C ASP A 370 -23.38 14.55 -12.00
N THR A 371 -22.97 14.72 -10.75
CA THR A 371 -23.72 14.30 -9.58
C THR A 371 -24.35 15.53 -8.95
N VAL A 372 -25.66 15.66 -9.13
CA VAL A 372 -26.44 16.77 -8.55
C VAL A 372 -27.12 16.28 -7.27
N ASN A 373 -26.99 17.06 -6.20
CA ASN A 373 -27.77 16.84 -4.98
C ASN A 373 -29.23 17.23 -5.24
N ASP A 374 -30.16 16.27 -5.15
CA ASP A 374 -31.59 16.55 -5.24
C ASP A 374 -32.06 17.24 -3.95
N THR A 375 -32.23 18.56 -4.01
CA THR A 375 -32.72 19.35 -2.87
C THR A 375 -34.21 19.12 -2.53
N GLU A 376 -34.98 18.45 -3.39
CA GLU A 376 -36.40 18.13 -3.12
C GLU A 376 -36.58 16.77 -2.42
N ARG A 377 -35.57 15.90 -2.49
CA ARG A 377 -35.54 14.60 -1.82
C ARG A 377 -34.26 14.51 -1.02
N GLU A 378 -34.34 14.90 0.27
CA GLU A 378 -33.23 14.74 1.22
C GLU A 378 -32.50 13.41 0.98
N HIS A 379 -31.22 13.51 0.58
CA HIS A 379 -30.27 12.40 0.39
C HIS A 379 -30.36 11.55 -0.89
N VAL A 380 -30.83 12.07 -2.03
CA VAL A 380 -30.64 11.39 -3.32
C VAL A 380 -29.66 12.16 -4.21
N GLN A 381 -28.49 11.58 -4.43
CA GLN A 381 -27.58 12.00 -5.50
C GLN A 381 -28.13 11.49 -6.83
N VAL A 382 -28.42 12.39 -7.77
CA VAL A 382 -28.84 12.01 -9.12
C VAL A 382 -27.61 12.04 -10.02
N TRP A 383 -27.32 10.88 -10.61
CA TRP A 383 -26.22 10.70 -11.55
C TRP A 383 -26.79 10.85 -12.96
N SER A 384 -26.33 11.86 -13.70
CA SER A 384 -26.50 11.87 -15.15
C SER A 384 -25.17 11.45 -15.78
N ALA A 385 -25.17 10.31 -16.48
CA ALA A 385 -24.03 9.84 -17.24
C ALA A 385 -24.37 9.90 -18.74
N GLY A 386 -23.61 10.69 -19.51
CA GLY A 386 -23.59 10.63 -20.97
C GLY A 386 -22.46 9.72 -21.43
N LEU A 387 -22.79 8.66 -22.18
CA LEU A 387 -21.80 7.78 -22.82
C LEU A 387 -22.02 7.84 -24.33
N ASP A 388 -21.06 8.36 -25.08
CA ASP A 388 -21.04 8.24 -26.54
C ASP A 388 -19.83 7.40 -26.95
N ALA A 389 -20.11 6.34 -27.71
CA ALA A 389 -19.11 5.44 -28.26
C ALA A 389 -19.29 5.38 -29.78
N GLN A 390 -18.28 5.85 -30.52
CA GLN A 390 -18.32 5.87 -31.99
C GLN A 390 -17.14 5.08 -32.56
N THR A 391 -17.42 4.26 -33.57
CA THR A 391 -16.39 3.59 -34.37
C THR A 391 -16.36 4.26 -35.74
N LEU A 392 -15.25 4.91 -36.09
CA LEU A 392 -15.08 5.46 -37.45
C LEU A 392 -14.78 4.28 -38.41
N ILE A 393 -15.76 3.95 -39.26
CA ILE A 393 -15.70 2.86 -40.27
C ILE A 393 -14.64 3.14 -41.33
#